data_AF-A0A455U8B2-F1
#
_entry.id   AF-A0A455U8B2-F1
#
_cell.length_a   1.000
_cell.length_b   1.000
_cell.length_c   1.000
_cell.angle_alpha   90.00
_cell.angle_beta   90.00
_cell.angle_gamma   90.00
#
_symmetry.space_group_name_H-M   'P 1'
#
loop_
_entity.id
_entity.type
_entity.pdbx_description
1 polymer ?
#
loop_
_entity_poly.entity_id
_entity_poly.type
_entity_poly.pdbx_seq_one_letter_code
_entity_poly.pdbx_strand_id
1 'polypeptide(L)'
;MARLTAMSVATLACDPPSGREGGQAGFHSLDALIEHCDVLCLHTPLTREGPYATYQLLNAQRIHDLAPGCVLLNAGRGDCVDGPALRNRLAGKGDISAVLDVWENEPEIDAGLRDLVSLATPHIAGHSLDGKLRGTWMIQQALARHCGQPNELTFADICPPPALASLHLQHALPPEDALRLCIRAVYDVRRDHDALQRQTQHSGMRKGFDDCRANYPLRREFATLNVMLSGEAVALEGVLRGAGFSLLL
;
A
#
# COMPACT_ATOMS: atom_id res chain seq x y z
N MET A 1 -8.09 5.02 -4.38
CA MET A 1 -9.32 4.59 -5.09
C MET A 1 -9.19 4.66 -6.61
N ALA A 2 -8.70 5.76 -7.21
CA ALA A 2 -8.67 5.94 -8.67
C ALA A 2 -8.20 4.72 -9.50
N ARG A 3 -7.10 4.06 -9.09
CA ARG A 3 -6.61 2.84 -9.77
C ARG A 3 -7.57 1.66 -9.69
N LEU A 4 -8.17 1.42 -8.52
CA LEU A 4 -9.15 0.36 -8.32
C LEU A 4 -10.39 0.60 -9.19
N THR A 5 -10.91 1.83 -9.19
CA THR A 5 -12.05 2.21 -10.03
C THR A 5 -11.71 2.09 -11.52
N ALA A 6 -10.51 2.48 -11.94
CA ALA A 6 -10.06 2.34 -13.33
C ALA A 6 -9.91 0.87 -13.78
N MET A 7 -9.75 -0.06 -12.83
CA MET A 7 -9.77 -1.51 -13.06
C MET A 7 -11.14 -2.14 -12.79
N SER A 8 -12.20 -1.33 -12.66
CA SER A 8 -13.58 -1.78 -12.39
C SER A 8 -13.76 -2.56 -11.08
N VAL A 9 -12.90 -2.31 -10.09
CA VAL A 9 -13.08 -2.85 -8.73
C VAL A 9 -14.08 -1.99 -7.98
N ALA A 10 -15.07 -2.62 -7.34
CA ALA A 10 -16.03 -1.94 -6.47
C ALA A 10 -15.30 -1.36 -5.24
N THR A 11 -15.56 -0.10 -4.92
CA THR A 11 -14.86 0.59 -3.83
C THR A 11 -15.80 1.45 -3.02
N LEU A 12 -15.66 1.38 -1.69
CA LEU A 12 -16.28 2.27 -0.73
C LEU A 12 -15.18 3.09 -0.03
N ALA A 13 -15.50 4.31 0.43
CA ALA A 13 -14.60 5.16 1.21
C ALA A 13 -15.22 5.58 2.53
N CYS A 14 -14.38 5.83 3.53
CA CYS A 14 -14.73 6.47 4.78
C CYS A 14 -13.67 7.54 5.08
N ASP A 15 -14.09 8.80 5.15
CA ASP A 15 -13.22 9.95 5.47
C ASP A 15 -14.05 11.08 6.12
N PRO A 16 -14.46 10.90 7.40
CA PRO A 16 -15.25 11.89 8.13
C PRO A 16 -14.66 13.33 8.11
N PRO A 17 -13.34 13.53 8.33
CA PRO A 17 -12.74 14.87 8.31
C PRO A 17 -12.90 15.63 6.99
N SER A 18 -13.03 14.91 5.86
CA SER A 18 -13.24 15.54 4.55
C SER A 18 -14.61 16.23 4.41
N GLY A 19 -15.53 16.01 5.36
CA GLY A 19 -16.90 16.54 5.34
C GLY A 19 -17.79 15.89 4.27
N ARG A 20 -17.36 14.75 3.70
CA ARG A 20 -18.06 14.03 2.63
C ARG A 20 -18.99 12.91 3.12
N GLU A 21 -19.13 12.76 4.44
CA GLU A 21 -20.11 11.83 5.03
C GLU A 21 -21.55 12.28 4.72
N GLY A 22 -22.45 11.31 4.49
CA GLY A 22 -23.89 11.58 4.39
C GLY A 22 -24.45 11.78 2.97
N GLY A 23 -23.98 11.02 1.98
CA GLY A 23 -24.69 10.87 0.69
C GLY A 23 -23.99 11.47 -0.54
N GLN A 24 -22.73 11.89 -0.45
CA GLN A 24 -21.90 12.05 -1.65
C GLN A 24 -21.50 10.65 -2.18
N ALA A 25 -21.66 10.42 -3.48
CA ALA A 25 -21.46 9.11 -4.09
C ALA A 25 -20.11 8.49 -3.70
N GLY A 26 -20.15 7.38 -2.94
CA GLY A 26 -19.00 6.56 -2.56
C GLY A 26 -18.42 6.76 -1.16
N PHE A 27 -18.93 7.69 -0.33
CA PHE A 27 -18.51 7.84 1.08
C PHE A 27 -19.54 7.28 2.06
N HIS A 28 -19.07 6.47 3.01
CA HIS A 28 -19.86 5.68 3.95
C HIS A 28 -19.23 5.71 5.36
N SER A 29 -19.99 5.29 6.36
CA SER A 29 -19.44 5.10 7.72
C SER A 29 -18.45 3.94 7.73
N LEU A 30 -17.53 3.95 8.71
CA LEU A 30 -16.61 2.83 8.91
C LEU A 30 -17.35 1.50 9.15
N ASP A 31 -18.45 1.53 9.90
CA ASP A 31 -19.21 0.32 10.21
C ASP A 31 -19.86 -0.27 8.94
N ALA A 32 -20.31 0.57 8.00
CA ALA A 32 -20.79 0.10 6.69
C ALA A 32 -19.68 -0.52 5.83
N LEU A 33 -18.44 -0.01 5.92
CA LEU A 33 -17.28 -0.64 5.26
C LEU A 33 -16.97 -2.01 5.89
N ILE A 34 -17.02 -2.12 7.22
CA ILE A 34 -16.79 -3.39 7.93
C ILE A 34 -17.81 -4.45 7.53
N GLU A 35 -19.07 -4.05 7.32
CA GLU A 35 -20.14 -4.97 6.93
C GLU A 35 -20.07 -5.41 5.46
N HIS A 36 -19.63 -4.52 4.55
CA HIS A 36 -19.79 -4.74 3.10
C HIS A 36 -18.49 -4.96 2.32
N CYS A 37 -17.32 -4.73 2.91
CA CYS A 37 -16.06 -4.88 2.18
C CYS A 37 -15.41 -6.24 2.41
N ASP A 38 -15.08 -6.94 1.32
CA ASP A 38 -14.22 -8.13 1.35
C ASP A 38 -12.75 -7.79 1.67
N VAL A 39 -12.35 -6.55 1.37
CA VAL A 39 -11.01 -6.01 1.64
C VAL A 39 -11.15 -4.66 2.34
N LEU A 40 -10.70 -4.59 3.59
CA LEU A 40 -10.69 -3.36 4.38
C LEU A 40 -9.27 -2.82 4.49
N CYS A 41 -9.04 -1.59 4.01
CA CYS A 41 -7.71 -1.01 3.90
C CYS A 41 -7.60 0.32 4.67
N LEU A 42 -6.67 0.40 5.63
CA LEU A 42 -6.46 1.59 6.46
C LEU A 42 -5.31 2.47 5.94
N HIS A 43 -5.62 3.75 5.78
CA HIS A 43 -4.68 4.81 5.39
C HIS A 43 -4.84 6.08 6.24
N THR A 44 -5.24 5.93 7.51
CA THR A 44 -5.50 7.05 8.40
C THR A 44 -4.21 7.54 9.08
N PRO A 45 -4.12 8.84 9.45
CA PRO A 45 -3.12 9.28 10.43
C PRO A 45 -3.45 8.67 11.80
N LEU A 46 -2.53 8.81 12.77
CA LEU A 46 -2.79 8.47 14.17
C LEU A 46 -3.18 9.72 14.94
N THR A 47 -4.42 9.77 15.42
CA THR A 47 -4.98 10.81 16.29
C THR A 47 -5.59 10.14 17.53
N ARG A 48 -5.21 10.60 18.73
CA ARG A 48 -5.69 10.00 19.99
C ARG A 48 -6.96 10.67 20.52
N GLU A 49 -7.20 11.91 20.10
CA GLU A 49 -8.24 12.78 20.62
C GLU A 49 -9.01 13.45 19.47
N GLY A 50 -10.15 14.05 19.83
CA GLY A 50 -11.03 14.72 18.90
C GLY A 50 -12.10 13.81 18.29
N PRO A 51 -13.04 14.38 17.52
CA PRO A 51 -14.20 13.67 16.98
C PRO A 51 -13.84 12.59 15.95
N TYR A 52 -12.62 12.64 15.41
CA TYR A 52 -12.11 11.72 14.39
C TYR A 52 -10.81 11.05 14.87
N ALA A 53 -10.74 10.72 16.17
CA ALA A 53 -9.66 9.94 16.73
C ALA A 53 -9.56 8.57 16.03
N THR A 54 -8.33 8.17 15.70
CA THR A 54 -8.04 6.92 14.97
C THR A 54 -7.21 5.94 15.80
N TYR A 55 -6.80 6.30 17.01
CA TYR A 55 -6.25 5.34 17.96
C TYR A 55 -7.27 4.23 18.20
N GLN A 56 -6.86 2.99 17.96
CA GLN A 56 -7.71 1.80 18.07
C GLN A 56 -9.00 1.94 17.24
N LEU A 57 -8.89 2.55 16.04
CA LEU A 57 -10.00 2.70 15.09
C LEU A 57 -10.65 1.35 14.77
N LEU A 58 -9.84 0.32 14.53
CA LEU A 58 -10.26 -1.08 14.59
C LEU A 58 -9.90 -1.66 15.96
N ASN A 59 -10.78 -1.43 16.92
CA ASN A 59 -10.73 -2.07 18.23
C ASN A 59 -11.17 -3.55 18.17
N ALA A 60 -11.09 -4.23 19.30
CA ALA A 60 -11.48 -5.64 19.41
C ALA A 60 -12.90 -5.97 18.90
N GLN A 61 -13.88 -5.09 19.11
CA GLN A 61 -15.25 -5.32 18.64
C GLN A 61 -15.32 -5.24 17.11
N ARG A 62 -14.76 -4.18 16.50
CA ARG A 62 -14.74 -4.05 15.04
C ARG A 62 -13.96 -5.15 14.33
N ILE A 63 -12.87 -5.61 14.94
CA ILE A 63 -12.13 -6.79 14.45
C ILE A 63 -12.98 -8.05 14.53
N HIS A 64 -13.79 -8.20 15.59
CA HIS A 64 -14.72 -9.31 15.70
C HIS A 64 -15.80 -9.29 14.61
N ASP A 65 -16.27 -8.09 14.26
CA ASP A 65 -17.36 -7.86 13.31
C ASP A 65 -16.93 -7.98 11.85
N LEU A 66 -15.63 -8.08 11.55
CA LEU A 66 -15.15 -8.38 10.20
C LEU A 66 -15.75 -9.71 9.70
N ALA A 67 -16.26 -9.66 8.47
CA ALA A 67 -16.84 -10.83 7.81
C ALA A 67 -15.79 -11.95 7.64
N PRO A 68 -16.19 -13.23 7.80
CA PRO A 68 -15.34 -14.35 7.40
C PRO A 68 -14.91 -14.22 5.93
N GLY A 69 -13.63 -14.42 5.66
CA GLY A 69 -12.98 -14.22 4.35
C GLY A 69 -12.38 -12.82 4.16
N CYS A 70 -12.68 -11.86 5.05
CA CYS A 70 -12.18 -10.49 4.92
C CYS A 70 -10.64 -10.43 4.94
N VAL A 71 -10.07 -9.57 4.09
CA VAL A 71 -8.65 -9.21 4.10
C VAL A 71 -8.51 -7.82 4.72
N LEU A 72 -7.87 -7.75 5.89
CA LEU A 72 -7.48 -6.51 6.54
C LEU A 72 -6.11 -6.06 6.03
N LEU A 73 -5.99 -4.84 5.51
CA LEU A 73 -4.72 -4.21 5.15
C LEU A 73 -4.49 -2.97 6.01
N ASN A 74 -3.34 -2.87 6.67
CA ASN A 74 -2.93 -1.63 7.34
C ASN A 74 -1.54 -1.19 6.87
N ALA A 75 -1.50 -0.06 6.18
CA ALA A 75 -0.28 0.67 5.83
C ALA A 75 -0.39 2.16 6.23
N GLY A 76 -1.27 2.47 7.19
CA GLY A 76 -1.47 3.81 7.75
C GLY A 76 -0.59 4.01 8.99
N ARG A 77 -1.13 3.69 10.17
CA ARG A 77 -0.41 3.70 11.45
C ARG A 77 -0.77 2.46 12.27
N GLY A 78 0.22 1.93 12.98
CA GLY A 78 0.08 0.69 13.74
C GLY A 78 -1.00 0.75 14.82
N ASP A 79 -0.94 1.78 15.68
CA ASP A 79 -1.89 2.01 16.77
C ASP A 79 -3.34 2.28 16.32
N CYS A 80 -3.64 2.28 15.03
CA CYS A 80 -5.01 2.34 14.52
C CYS A 80 -5.74 0.98 14.61
N VAL A 81 -5.00 -0.11 14.84
CA VAL A 81 -5.53 -1.48 14.96
C VAL A 81 -5.13 -2.07 16.29
N ASP A 82 -6.07 -2.72 16.98
CA ASP A 82 -5.82 -3.50 18.19
C ASP A 82 -5.03 -4.77 17.83
N GLY A 83 -3.71 -4.72 17.98
CA GLY A 83 -2.81 -5.83 17.66
C GLY A 83 -3.14 -7.11 18.44
N PRO A 84 -3.32 -7.05 19.78
CA PRO A 84 -3.75 -8.19 20.58
C PRO A 84 -5.08 -8.79 20.10
N ALA A 85 -6.10 -7.98 19.80
CA ALA A 85 -7.37 -8.49 19.33
C ALA A 85 -7.28 -9.11 17.93
N LEU A 86 -6.50 -8.50 17.02
CA LEU A 86 -6.24 -9.06 15.69
C LEU A 86 -5.53 -10.40 15.80
N ARG A 87 -4.48 -10.50 16.64
CA ARG A 87 -3.76 -11.74 16.90
C ARG A 87 -4.69 -12.83 17.41
N ASN A 88 -5.59 -12.50 18.35
CA ASN A 88 -6.56 -13.43 18.88
C ASN A 88 -7.55 -13.91 17.82
N ARG A 89 -8.01 -13.03 16.91
CA ARG A 89 -8.91 -13.43 15.82
C ARG A 89 -8.22 -14.37 14.83
N LEU A 90 -6.99 -14.06 14.43
CA LEU A 90 -6.19 -14.86 13.51
C LEU A 90 -5.83 -16.24 14.10
N ALA A 91 -5.40 -16.29 15.37
CA ALA A 91 -5.05 -17.55 16.03
C ALA A 91 -6.27 -18.40 16.39
N GLY A 92 -7.40 -17.75 16.72
CA GLY A 92 -8.61 -18.41 17.18
C GLY A 92 -9.46 -18.95 16.03
N LYS A 93 -10.25 -18.07 15.40
CA LYS A 93 -11.12 -18.48 14.29
C LYS A 93 -10.34 -18.69 13.00
N GLY A 94 -9.29 -17.89 12.75
CA GLY A 94 -8.47 -17.99 11.54
C GLY A 94 -9.28 -17.80 10.24
N ASP A 95 -10.41 -17.09 10.33
CA ASP A 95 -11.38 -16.92 9.26
C ASP A 95 -11.21 -15.59 8.52
N ILE A 96 -10.20 -14.79 8.85
CA ILE A 96 -9.80 -13.57 8.14
C ILE A 96 -8.31 -13.61 7.82
N SER A 97 -7.87 -12.79 6.87
CA SER A 97 -6.45 -12.58 6.56
C SER A 97 -6.02 -11.16 6.89
N ALA A 98 -4.73 -10.95 7.17
CA ALA A 98 -4.18 -9.62 7.43
C ALA A 98 -2.88 -9.38 6.66
N VAL A 99 -2.70 -8.14 6.21
CA VAL A 99 -1.48 -7.62 5.57
C VAL A 99 -1.08 -6.34 6.29
N LEU A 100 0.04 -6.37 7.02
CA LEU A 100 0.47 -5.25 7.86
C LEU A 100 1.84 -4.75 7.41
N ASP A 101 1.91 -3.45 7.11
CA ASP A 101 3.18 -2.71 6.98
C ASP A 101 3.50 -1.92 8.25
N VAL A 102 2.50 -1.61 9.07
CA VAL A 102 2.66 -0.80 10.28
C VAL A 102 2.15 -1.54 11.50
N TRP A 103 2.79 -1.30 12.65
CA TRP A 103 2.63 -2.12 13.85
C TRP A 103 2.54 -1.27 15.11
N GLU A 104 1.85 -1.77 16.12
CA GLU A 104 1.98 -1.21 17.47
C GLU A 104 3.41 -1.42 17.99
N ASN A 105 3.92 -0.42 18.72
CA ASN A 105 5.22 -0.47 19.40
C ASN A 105 6.46 -0.64 18.49
N GLU A 106 6.39 -0.20 17.23
CA GLU A 106 7.57 -0.18 16.34
C GLU A 106 8.79 0.46 17.03
N PRO A 107 10.00 -0.10 16.87
CA PRO A 107 10.35 -1.28 16.06
C PRO A 107 10.18 -2.64 16.77
N GLU A 108 9.66 -2.67 18.00
CA GLU A 108 9.48 -3.88 18.82
C GLU A 108 8.09 -4.51 18.60
N ILE A 109 7.85 -4.95 17.38
CA ILE A 109 6.53 -5.46 16.96
C ILE A 109 6.19 -6.81 17.61
N ASP A 110 4.90 -7.12 17.77
CA ASP A 110 4.46 -8.42 18.30
C ASP A 110 4.81 -9.55 17.32
N ALA A 111 5.78 -10.38 17.71
CA ALA A 111 6.24 -11.53 16.94
C ALA A 111 5.13 -12.56 16.66
N GLY A 112 4.23 -12.78 17.63
CA GLY A 112 3.11 -13.71 17.50
C GLY A 112 2.05 -13.19 16.52
N LEU A 113 1.82 -11.87 16.47
CA LEU A 113 0.99 -11.29 15.43
C LEU A 113 1.68 -11.38 14.05
N ARG A 114 2.96 -11.00 13.96
CA ARG A 114 3.74 -11.08 12.72
C ARG A 114 3.70 -12.47 12.08
N ASP A 115 3.76 -13.53 12.88
CA ASP A 115 3.75 -14.91 12.36
C ASP A 115 2.39 -15.39 11.86
N LEU A 116 1.30 -14.69 12.20
CA LEU A 116 -0.06 -15.05 11.81
C LEU A 116 -0.59 -14.26 10.61
N VAL A 117 0.00 -13.11 10.28
CA VAL A 117 -0.43 -12.31 9.14
C VAL A 117 0.08 -12.91 7.83
N SER A 118 -0.65 -12.71 6.74
CA SER A 118 -0.29 -13.24 5.41
C SER A 118 0.92 -12.53 4.82
N LEU A 119 1.09 -11.24 5.11
CA LEU A 119 2.24 -10.43 4.74
C LEU A 119 2.54 -9.43 5.86
N ALA A 120 3.83 -9.34 6.20
CA ALA A 120 4.36 -8.51 7.27
C ALA A 120 5.54 -7.70 6.73
N THR A 121 5.50 -6.37 6.75
CA THR A 121 6.63 -5.53 6.31
C THR A 121 6.98 -4.44 7.33
N PRO A 122 8.24 -3.96 7.37
CA PRO A 122 8.71 -3.06 8.43
C PRO A 122 8.52 -1.58 8.11
N HIS A 123 7.28 -1.16 7.89
CA HIS A 123 6.93 0.25 7.65
C HIS A 123 7.70 0.85 6.46
N ILE A 124 7.57 0.19 5.31
CA ILE A 124 8.28 0.50 4.06
C ILE A 124 7.35 0.66 2.86
N ALA A 125 6.02 0.64 3.04
CA ALA A 125 5.07 0.77 1.93
C ALA A 125 5.31 2.06 1.13
N GLY A 126 5.73 3.15 1.78
CA GLY A 126 6.09 4.42 1.15
C GLY A 126 7.52 4.56 0.63
N HIS A 127 8.39 3.56 0.77
CA HIS A 127 9.85 3.69 0.53
C HIS A 127 10.29 3.54 -0.94
N SER A 128 9.52 4.00 -1.92
CA SER A 128 10.00 4.06 -3.31
C SER A 128 11.10 5.11 -3.47
N LEU A 129 12.06 4.85 -4.36
CA LEU A 129 13.05 5.85 -4.79
C LEU A 129 12.33 7.07 -5.39
N ASP A 130 11.33 6.81 -6.25
CA ASP A 130 10.53 7.85 -6.90
C ASP A 130 9.80 8.72 -5.87
N GLY A 131 9.23 8.13 -4.81
CA GLY A 131 8.59 8.87 -3.72
C GLY A 131 9.57 9.76 -2.94
N LYS A 132 10.76 9.24 -2.61
CA LYS A 132 11.83 10.01 -1.94
C LYS A 132 12.28 11.20 -2.79
N LEU A 133 12.53 10.99 -4.09
CA LEU A 133 12.90 12.06 -5.02
C LEU A 133 11.78 13.08 -5.19
N ARG A 134 10.52 12.62 -5.24
CA ARG A 134 9.35 13.48 -5.43
C ARG A 134 9.19 14.47 -4.28
N GLY A 135 9.46 14.05 -3.05
CA GLY A 135 9.46 14.94 -1.88
C GLY A 135 10.41 16.13 -2.06
N THR A 136 11.68 15.85 -2.38
CA THR A 136 12.70 16.88 -2.62
C THR A 136 12.31 17.79 -3.79
N TRP A 137 11.86 17.20 -4.91
CA TRP A 137 11.41 17.96 -6.07
C TRP A 137 10.26 18.91 -5.71
N MET A 138 9.21 18.43 -5.02
CA MET A 138 8.07 19.27 -4.61
C MET A 138 8.50 20.45 -3.72
N ILE A 139 9.44 20.24 -2.81
CA ILE A 139 9.99 21.32 -1.96
C ILE A 139 10.74 22.34 -2.82
N GLN A 140 11.58 21.88 -3.75
CA GLN A 140 12.30 22.76 -4.66
C GLN A 140 11.32 23.55 -5.57
N GLN A 141 10.26 22.91 -6.09
CA GLN A 141 9.21 23.60 -6.84
C GLN A 141 8.51 24.69 -6.02
N ALA A 142 8.21 24.41 -4.74
CA ALA A 142 7.58 25.36 -3.85
C ALA A 142 8.51 26.55 -3.51
N LEU A 143 9.79 26.26 -3.26
CA LEU A 143 10.80 27.28 -2.98
C LEU A 143 11.04 28.20 -4.19
N ALA A 144 11.18 27.64 -5.39
CA ALA A 144 11.34 28.42 -6.62
C ALA A 144 10.17 29.40 -6.82
N ARG A 145 8.93 28.92 -6.62
CA ARG A 145 7.73 29.77 -6.66
C ARG A 145 7.74 30.86 -5.59
N HIS A 146 8.13 30.52 -4.36
CA HIS A 146 8.19 31.49 -3.27
C HIS A 146 9.23 32.60 -3.53
N CYS A 147 10.36 32.26 -4.13
CA CYS A 147 11.45 33.19 -4.45
C CYS A 147 11.31 33.88 -5.82
N GLY A 148 10.23 33.61 -6.57
CA GLY A 148 10.05 34.16 -7.93
C GLY A 148 11.10 33.69 -8.95
N GLN A 149 11.70 32.52 -8.75
CA GLN A 149 12.68 31.93 -9.66
C GLN A 149 11.99 31.09 -10.74
N PRO A 150 12.56 31.02 -11.96
CA PRO A 150 12.05 30.14 -13.01
C PRO A 150 12.13 28.68 -12.60
N ASN A 151 11.27 27.87 -13.21
CA ASN A 151 11.15 26.46 -12.86
C ASN A 151 11.06 25.60 -14.12
N GLU A 152 12.20 25.08 -14.54
CA GLU A 152 12.35 24.31 -15.78
C GLU A 152 12.64 22.83 -15.52
N LEU A 153 12.98 22.46 -14.27
CA LEU A 153 13.36 21.09 -13.92
C LEU A 153 12.11 20.21 -13.76
N THR A 154 11.92 19.29 -14.69
CA THR A 154 10.84 18.31 -14.59
C THR A 154 11.22 17.20 -13.62
N PHE A 155 10.21 16.46 -13.14
CA PHE A 155 10.47 15.30 -12.29
C PHE A 155 11.26 14.21 -13.04
N ALA A 156 11.05 14.07 -14.35
CA ALA A 156 11.76 13.09 -15.17
C ALA A 156 13.26 13.37 -15.23
N ASP A 157 13.67 14.65 -15.23
CA ASP A 157 15.08 15.06 -15.32
C ASP A 157 15.93 14.61 -14.12
N ILE A 158 15.30 14.35 -12.97
CA ILE A 158 15.99 13.93 -11.74
C ILE A 158 15.85 12.43 -11.46
N CYS A 159 15.06 11.71 -12.24
CA CYS A 159 14.82 10.29 -12.02
C CYS A 159 15.89 9.43 -12.72
N PRO A 160 16.64 8.59 -11.99
CA PRO A 160 17.55 7.66 -12.64
C PRO A 160 16.77 6.60 -13.44
N PRO A 161 17.38 5.99 -14.47
CA PRO A 161 16.75 4.92 -15.22
C PRO A 161 16.46 3.70 -14.32
N PRO A 162 15.33 3.01 -14.53
CA PRO A 162 15.03 1.77 -13.79
C PRO A 162 15.89 0.62 -14.31
N ALA A 163 16.10 -0.41 -13.48
CA ALA A 163 16.79 -1.63 -13.89
C ALA A 163 16.02 -2.41 -14.99
N LEU A 164 14.69 -2.27 -15.01
CA LEU A 164 13.81 -2.79 -16.06
C LEU A 164 12.98 -1.63 -16.62
N ALA A 165 13.35 -1.13 -17.80
CA ALA A 165 12.69 0.02 -18.43
C ALA A 165 11.45 -0.36 -19.25
N SER A 166 11.45 -1.57 -19.84
CA SER A 166 10.34 -2.04 -20.64
C SER A 166 10.10 -3.55 -20.51
N LEU A 167 8.86 -3.95 -20.76
CA LEU A 167 8.41 -5.34 -20.85
C LEU A 167 7.43 -5.45 -22.01
N HIS A 168 7.62 -6.43 -22.90
CA HIS A 168 6.77 -6.60 -24.08
C HIS A 168 5.82 -7.79 -23.93
N LEU A 169 4.52 -7.53 -23.98
CA LEU A 169 3.47 -8.54 -24.05
C LEU A 169 2.97 -8.65 -25.50
N GLN A 170 3.00 -9.86 -26.04
CA GLN A 170 2.58 -10.17 -27.41
C GLN A 170 1.26 -10.96 -27.46
N HIS A 171 0.89 -11.61 -26.35
CA HIS A 171 -0.31 -12.44 -26.22
C HIS A 171 -1.24 -11.90 -25.13
N ALA A 172 -2.55 -12.10 -25.32
CA ALA A 172 -3.56 -11.77 -24.33
C ALA A 172 -3.54 -12.79 -23.17
N LEU A 173 -2.72 -12.53 -22.16
CA LEU A 173 -2.83 -13.24 -20.88
C LEU A 173 -4.18 -12.93 -20.22
N PRO A 174 -4.68 -13.80 -19.31
CA PRO A 174 -5.74 -13.41 -18.40
C PRO A 174 -5.37 -12.09 -17.68
N PRO A 175 -6.29 -11.11 -17.54
CA PRO A 175 -5.97 -9.80 -16.97
C PRO A 175 -5.25 -9.83 -15.62
N GLU A 176 -5.65 -10.74 -14.73
CA GLU A 176 -5.02 -10.93 -13.43
C GLU A 176 -3.58 -11.43 -13.52
N ASP A 177 -3.29 -12.30 -14.50
CA ASP A 177 -1.96 -12.83 -14.74
C ASP A 177 -1.03 -11.75 -15.31
N ALA A 178 -1.55 -10.94 -16.24
CA ALA A 178 -0.83 -9.78 -16.77
C ALA A 178 -0.50 -8.77 -15.66
N LEU A 179 -1.49 -8.41 -14.83
CA LEU A 179 -1.28 -7.55 -13.66
C LEU A 179 -0.22 -8.13 -12.73
N ARG A 180 -0.34 -9.41 -12.37
CA ARG A 180 0.60 -10.08 -11.47
C ARG A 180 2.02 -10.08 -12.02
N LEU A 181 2.19 -10.34 -13.32
CA LEU A 181 3.48 -10.31 -14.00
C LEU A 181 4.08 -8.91 -13.96
N CYS A 182 3.35 -7.89 -14.43
CA CYS A 182 3.85 -6.52 -14.50
C CYS A 182 4.11 -5.92 -13.11
N ILE A 183 3.23 -6.16 -12.13
CA ILE A 183 3.41 -5.69 -10.75
C ILE A 183 4.68 -6.31 -10.16
N ARG A 184 4.84 -7.64 -10.24
CA ARG A 184 6.00 -8.33 -9.63
C ARG A 184 7.31 -8.07 -10.37
N ALA A 185 7.25 -7.69 -11.65
CA ALA A 185 8.43 -7.21 -12.38
C ALA A 185 8.98 -5.91 -11.79
N VAL A 186 8.11 -5.03 -11.27
CA VAL A 186 8.50 -3.78 -10.61
C VAL A 186 8.75 -3.97 -9.11
N TYR A 187 7.82 -4.62 -8.42
CA TYR A 187 7.84 -4.79 -6.98
C TYR A 187 7.07 -6.04 -6.53
N ASP A 188 7.75 -6.89 -5.75
CA ASP A 188 7.16 -8.06 -5.11
C ASP A 188 7.32 -7.95 -3.59
N VAL A 189 6.23 -7.61 -2.91
CA VAL A 189 6.17 -7.39 -1.44
C VAL A 189 6.64 -8.60 -0.63
N ARG A 190 6.58 -9.81 -1.18
CA ARG A 190 7.06 -11.02 -0.50
C ARG A 190 8.55 -10.95 -0.18
N ARG A 191 9.34 -10.23 -0.99
CA ARG A 191 10.76 -10.00 -0.71
C ARG A 191 10.98 -9.26 0.60
N ASP A 192 10.13 -8.27 0.87
CA ASP A 192 10.20 -7.45 2.09
C ASP A 192 9.68 -8.23 3.30
N HIS A 193 8.65 -9.06 3.10
CA HIS A 193 8.18 -10.00 4.12
C HIS A 193 9.27 -10.99 4.54
N ASP A 194 9.88 -11.67 3.58
CA ASP A 194 10.94 -12.62 3.89
C ASP A 194 12.17 -11.91 4.48
N ALA A 195 12.43 -10.66 4.08
CA ALA A 195 13.52 -9.86 4.64
C ALA A 195 13.29 -9.55 6.12
N LEU A 196 12.08 -9.10 6.49
CA LEU A 196 11.72 -8.87 7.89
C LEU A 196 11.88 -10.15 8.72
N GLN A 197 11.39 -11.28 8.21
CA GLN A 197 11.52 -12.56 8.90
C GLN A 197 13.00 -12.93 9.11
N ARG A 198 13.82 -12.89 8.05
CA ARG A 198 15.26 -13.22 8.15
C ARG A 198 16.01 -12.28 9.10
N GLN A 199 15.79 -10.98 9.01
CA GLN A 199 16.54 -10.00 9.82
C GLN A 199 16.17 -10.09 11.30
N THR A 200 14.89 -10.28 11.61
CA THR A 200 14.43 -10.41 13.01
C THR A 200 14.89 -11.72 13.64
N GLN A 201 15.00 -12.80 12.87
CA GLN A 201 15.62 -14.06 13.32
C GLN A 201 17.13 -13.92 13.54
N HIS A 202 17.82 -13.15 12.70
CA HIS A 202 19.28 -13.02 12.77
C HIS A 202 19.76 -12.04 13.86
N SER A 203 19.09 -10.90 14.00
CA SER A 203 19.55 -9.77 14.84
C SER A 203 18.59 -9.39 15.97
N GLY A 204 17.50 -10.14 16.15
CA GLY A 204 16.42 -9.79 17.08
C GLY A 204 15.42 -8.80 16.48
N MET A 205 14.24 -8.67 17.10
CA MET A 205 13.10 -7.96 16.52
C MET A 205 13.41 -6.49 16.20
N ARG A 206 13.75 -5.69 17.21
CA ARG A 206 14.07 -4.26 17.07
C ARG A 206 15.13 -3.97 16.01
N LYS A 207 16.30 -4.59 16.14
CA LYS A 207 17.42 -4.34 15.22
C LYS A 207 17.09 -4.84 13.82
N GLY A 208 16.51 -6.04 13.68
CA GLY A 208 16.12 -6.57 12.38
C GLY A 208 15.09 -5.70 11.65
N PHE A 209 14.12 -5.15 12.39
CA PHE A 209 13.12 -4.22 11.86
C PHE A 209 13.76 -2.94 11.33
N ASP A 210 14.61 -2.28 12.14
CA ASP A 210 15.30 -1.05 11.75
C ASP A 210 16.31 -1.28 10.61
N ASP A 211 17.02 -2.41 10.61
CA ASP A 211 17.99 -2.77 9.57
C ASP A 211 17.32 -2.93 8.20
N CYS A 212 16.12 -3.51 8.14
CA CYS A 212 15.33 -3.58 6.91
C CYS A 212 14.99 -2.19 6.35
N ARG A 213 14.76 -1.21 7.22
CA ARG A 213 14.38 0.16 6.81
C ARG A 213 15.60 0.96 6.39
N ALA A 214 16.67 0.89 7.18
CA ALA A 214 17.91 1.60 6.94
C ALA A 214 18.58 1.15 5.63
N ASN A 215 18.52 -0.15 5.33
CA ASN A 215 19.15 -0.75 4.15
C ASN A 215 18.12 -1.13 3.06
N TYR A 216 16.97 -0.44 3.02
CA TYR A 216 15.90 -0.75 2.08
C TYR A 216 16.39 -0.58 0.62
N PRO A 217 16.19 -1.57 -0.26
CA PRO A 217 16.65 -1.49 -1.65
C PRO A 217 15.96 -0.36 -2.42
N LEU A 218 16.58 0.04 -3.53
CA LEU A 218 16.01 1.05 -4.43
C LEU A 218 14.82 0.46 -5.20
N ARG A 219 13.63 0.53 -4.59
CA ARG A 219 12.36 0.12 -5.20
C ARG A 219 11.81 1.21 -6.12
N ARG A 220 11.32 0.82 -7.30
CA ARG A 220 10.66 1.71 -8.26
C ARG A 220 9.13 1.63 -8.20
N GLU A 221 8.44 2.53 -8.91
CA GLU A 221 6.97 2.57 -9.03
C GLU A 221 6.49 2.08 -10.41
N PHE A 222 5.22 1.67 -10.53
CA PHE A 222 4.69 1.08 -11.78
C PHE A 222 4.85 1.97 -13.01
N ALA A 223 4.76 3.29 -12.83
CA ALA A 223 4.92 4.27 -13.92
C ALA A 223 6.32 4.25 -14.56
N THR A 224 7.33 3.66 -13.90
CA THR A 224 8.69 3.56 -14.43
C THR A 224 8.86 2.40 -15.40
N LEU A 225 7.91 1.45 -15.45
CA LEU A 225 7.92 0.34 -16.41
C LEU A 225 7.04 0.68 -17.60
N ASN A 226 7.64 0.70 -18.80
CA ASN A 226 6.89 0.80 -20.05
C ASN A 226 6.45 -0.60 -20.50
N VAL A 227 5.15 -0.89 -20.44
CA VAL A 227 4.61 -2.14 -20.96
C VAL A 227 4.26 -1.93 -22.43
N MET A 228 5.03 -2.58 -23.30
CA MET A 228 4.76 -2.61 -24.74
C MET A 228 3.70 -3.68 -25.01
N LEU A 229 2.63 -3.32 -25.70
CA LEU A 229 1.55 -4.23 -26.06
C LEU A 229 1.48 -4.36 -27.58
N SER A 230 1.49 -5.59 -28.08
CA SER A 230 1.28 -5.85 -29.51
C SER A 230 0.37 -7.05 -29.72
N GLY A 231 -0.21 -7.18 -30.91
CA GLY A 231 -1.07 -8.31 -31.25
C GLY A 231 -2.27 -8.39 -30.31
N GLU A 232 -2.52 -9.58 -29.77
CA GLU A 232 -3.66 -9.82 -28.87
C GLU A 232 -3.51 -9.10 -27.53
N ALA A 233 -2.28 -8.79 -27.10
CA ALA A 233 -2.02 -8.15 -25.82
C ALA A 233 -2.57 -6.71 -25.72
N VAL A 234 -2.91 -6.07 -26.85
CA VAL A 234 -3.53 -4.73 -26.86
C VAL A 234 -4.85 -4.71 -26.07
N ALA A 235 -5.54 -5.85 -25.97
CA ALA A 235 -6.74 -5.99 -25.13
C ALA A 235 -6.48 -5.72 -23.63
N LEU A 236 -5.23 -5.79 -23.18
CA LEU A 236 -4.82 -5.53 -21.78
C LEU A 236 -4.59 -4.05 -21.47
N GLU A 237 -4.74 -3.15 -22.46
CA GLU A 237 -4.44 -1.72 -22.28
C GLU A 237 -5.22 -1.12 -21.11
N GLY A 238 -6.54 -1.35 -21.05
CA GLY A 238 -7.41 -0.75 -20.03
C GLY A 238 -6.99 -1.12 -18.61
N VAL A 239 -6.77 -2.41 -18.35
CA VAL A 239 -6.44 -2.91 -17.01
C VAL A 239 -5.03 -2.48 -16.57
N LEU A 240 -4.04 -2.51 -17.46
CA LEU A 240 -2.66 -2.13 -17.14
C LEU A 240 -2.52 -0.61 -16.98
N ARG A 241 -3.22 0.18 -17.81
CA ARG A 241 -3.29 1.64 -17.65
C ARG A 241 -4.00 2.00 -16.35
N GLY A 242 -5.10 1.31 -16.03
CA GLY A 242 -5.83 1.48 -14.77
C GLY A 242 -4.99 1.17 -13.53
N ALA A 243 -4.11 0.16 -13.60
CA ALA A 243 -3.15 -0.15 -12.54
C ALA A 243 -2.05 0.92 -12.37
N GLY A 244 -1.82 1.76 -13.38
CA GLY A 244 -0.86 2.86 -13.36
C GLY A 244 0.48 2.57 -14.05
N PHE A 245 0.51 1.61 -14.98
CA PHE A 245 1.67 1.40 -15.85
C PHE A 245 1.70 2.41 -17.01
N SER A 246 2.90 2.72 -17.49
CA SER A 246 3.11 3.45 -18.74
C SER A 246 3.01 2.45 -19.90
N LEU A 247 2.26 2.77 -20.95
CA LEU A 247 1.99 1.85 -22.07
C LEU A 247 2.52 2.39 -23.39
N LEU A 248 3.05 1.49 -24.21
CA LEU A 248 3.44 1.72 -25.60
C LEU A 248 2.69 0.70 -26.47
N LEU A 249 2.03 1.16 -27.54
CA LEU A 249 1.25 0.35 -28.46
C LEU A 249 2.00 0.14 -29.78
#